data_AF-A0A3N9U875-F1
#
_entry.id   AF-A0A3N9U875-F1
#
_cell.length_a   1.000
_cell.length_b   1.000
_cell.length_c   1.000
_cell.angle_alpha   90.00
_cell.angle_beta   90.00
_cell.angle_gamma   90.00
#
_symmetry.space_group_name_H-M   'P 1'
#
loop_
_entity.id
_entity.type
_entity.pdbx_description
1 polymer ?
#
loop_
_entity_poly.entity_id
_entity_poly.type
_entity_poly.pdbx_seq_one_letter_code
_entity_poly.pdbx_strand_id
1 'polypeptide(L)'
;MRIGLSARQVSRIFKDTLGTSFGEWLRNYRISEAMILIAQGMSILEASLDVGYDSQTAFGKVFKRRVGITPVHYAAQFRKLTASSRQSD
;
A
#
# COMPACT_ATOMS: atom_id res chain seq x y z
N MET A 1 -13.88 -14.01 -9.77
CA MET A 1 -13.04 -15.23 -9.87
C MET A 1 -12.97 -15.88 -8.50
N ARG A 2 -13.57 -17.06 -8.30
CA ARG A 2 -13.40 -17.85 -7.06
C ARG A 2 -12.44 -18.98 -7.38
N ILE A 3 -11.27 -18.97 -6.73
CA ILE A 3 -10.26 -20.01 -6.87
C ILE A 3 -10.74 -21.21 -6.03
N GLY A 4 -10.83 -22.41 -6.61
CA GLY A 4 -11.35 -23.63 -5.98
C GLY A 4 -10.49 -24.22 -4.85
N LEU A 5 -9.66 -23.40 -4.20
CA LEU A 5 -8.79 -23.78 -3.10
C LEU A 5 -9.39 -23.30 -1.78
N SER A 6 -9.36 -24.16 -0.76
CA SER A 6 -9.67 -23.72 0.61
C SER A 6 -8.67 -22.67 1.09
N ALA A 7 -9.08 -21.77 1.98
CA ALA A 7 -8.20 -20.76 2.58
C ALA A 7 -6.94 -21.38 3.23
N ARG A 8 -7.05 -22.62 3.72
CA ARG A 8 -5.94 -23.40 4.29
C ARG A 8 -4.92 -23.83 3.22
N GLN A 9 -5.39 -24.25 2.04
CA GLN A 9 -4.51 -24.60 0.93
C GLN A 9 -3.77 -23.38 0.41
N VAL A 10 -4.47 -22.26 0.21
CA VAL A 10 -3.86 -20.98 -0.20
C VAL A 10 -2.81 -20.53 0.82
N SER A 11 -3.13 -20.58 2.12
CA SER A 11 -2.20 -20.17 3.17
C SER A 11 -0.94 -21.05 3.23
N ARG A 12 -1.08 -22.36 3.02
CA ARG A 12 0.06 -23.30 2.99
C ARG A 12 0.96 -23.03 1.80
N ILE A 13 0.39 -22.93 0.59
CA ILE A 13 1.14 -22.64 -0.64
C ILE A 13 1.92 -21.32 -0.50
N PHE A 14 1.28 -20.27 0.01
CA PHE A 14 1.94 -18.98 0.22
C PHE A 14 3.06 -19.05 1.25
N LYS A 15 2.86 -19.77 2.36
CA LYS A 15 3.90 -19.92 3.37
C LYS A 15 5.09 -20.72 2.84
N ASP A 16 4.83 -21.79 2.11
CA ASP A 16 5.86 -22.69 1.58
C ASP A 16 6.62 -22.07 0.39
N THR A 17 5.98 -21.17 -0.37
CA THR A 17 6.58 -20.55 -1.58
C THR A 17 7.18 -19.16 -1.30
N LEU A 18 6.53 -18.35 -0.46
CA LEU A 18 6.87 -16.92 -0.24
C LEU A 18 7.27 -16.62 1.21
N GLY A 19 7.29 -17.63 2.10
CA GLY A 19 7.65 -17.47 3.51
C GLY A 19 6.65 -16.65 4.34
N THR A 20 5.50 -16.28 3.78
CA THR A 20 4.52 -15.38 4.42
C THR A 20 3.09 -15.83 4.15
N SER A 21 2.13 -15.34 4.94
CA SER A 21 0.71 -15.60 4.69
C SER A 21 0.19 -14.77 3.51
N PHE A 22 -0.82 -15.29 2.80
CA PHE A 22 -1.47 -14.53 1.72
C PHE A 22 -1.97 -13.15 2.18
N GLY A 23 -2.58 -13.07 3.36
CA GLY A 23 -3.08 -11.80 3.89
C GLY A 23 -1.96 -10.80 4.20
N GLU A 24 -0.78 -11.28 4.60
CA GLU A 24 0.38 -10.44 4.83
C GLU A 24 1.00 -9.93 3.53
N TRP A 25 1.15 -10.82 2.56
CA TRP A 25 1.58 -10.47 1.21
C TRP A 25 0.64 -9.43 0.59
N LEU A 26 -0.67 -9.67 0.65
CA LEU A 26 -1.67 -8.77 0.09
C LEU A 26 -1.65 -7.39 0.77
N ARG A 27 -1.45 -7.33 2.09
CA ARG A 27 -1.28 -6.06 2.80
C ARG A 27 -0.04 -5.30 2.31
N ASN A 28 1.08 -5.98 2.14
CA ASN A 28 2.29 -5.34 1.62
C ASN A 28 2.07 -4.80 0.21
N TYR A 29 1.50 -5.62 -0.67
CA TYR A 29 1.16 -5.23 -2.05
C TYR A 29 0.28 -3.97 -2.07
N ARG A 30 -0.82 -3.97 -1.31
CA ARG A 30 -1.74 -2.83 -1.23
C ARG A 30 -1.07 -1.54 -0.74
N ILE A 31 -0.16 -1.65 0.24
CA ILE A 31 0.57 -0.48 0.73
C ILE A 31 1.57 0.03 -0.31
N SER A 32 2.28 -0.86 -0.99
CA SER A 32 3.18 -0.49 -2.09
C SER A 32 2.44 0.21 -3.23
N GLU A 33 1.27 -0.30 -3.62
CA GLU A 33 0.44 0.34 -4.65
C GLU A 33 -0.05 1.72 -4.20
N ALA A 34 -0.51 1.85 -2.95
CA ALA A 34 -0.94 3.12 -2.41
C ALA A 34 0.19 4.17 -2.38
N MET A 35 1.43 3.75 -2.11
CA MET A 35 2.59 4.64 -2.19
C MET A 35 2.78 5.21 -3.60
N ILE A 36 2.64 4.37 -4.63
CA ILE A 36 2.75 4.78 -6.04
C ILE A 36 1.65 5.80 -6.38
N LEU A 37 0.39 5.49 -6.06
CA LEU A 37 -0.74 6.37 -6.34
C LEU A 37 -0.60 7.74 -5.64
N ILE A 38 -0.19 7.74 -4.37
CA ILE A 38 0.04 8.97 -3.62
C ILE A 38 1.21 9.78 -4.21
N ALA A 39 2.28 9.12 -4.65
CA ALA A 39 3.41 9.78 -5.31
C ALA A 39 3.01 10.40 -6.67
N GLN A 40 2.03 9.81 -7.36
CA GLN A 40 1.43 10.35 -8.58
C GLN A 40 0.44 11.49 -8.33
N GLY A 41 0.21 11.85 -7.06
CA GLY A 41 -0.64 13.00 -6.68
C GLY A 41 -2.08 12.64 -6.36
N MET A 42 -2.46 11.36 -6.38
CA MET A 42 -3.79 10.92 -5.94
C MET A 42 -4.03 11.31 -4.47
N SER A 43 -5.28 11.65 -4.13
CA SER A 43 -5.61 11.94 -2.73
C SER A 43 -5.49 10.67 -1.87
N ILE A 44 -5.20 10.86 -0.59
CA ILE A 44 -5.05 9.73 0.35
C ILE A 44 -6.35 8.94 0.48
N LEU A 45 -7.50 9.60 0.34
CA LEU A 45 -8.80 8.95 0.40
C LEU A 45 -8.99 8.03 -0.81
N GLU A 46 -8.81 8.54 -2.03
CA GLU A 46 -8.92 7.77 -3.26
C GLU A 46 -7.93 6.60 -3.28
N ALA A 47 -6.65 6.86 -2.98
CA ALA A 47 -5.64 5.80 -2.93
C ALA A 47 -5.99 4.71 -1.91
N SER A 48 -6.63 5.07 -0.78
CA SER A 48 -7.06 4.09 0.22
C SER A 48 -8.22 3.22 -0.27
N LEU A 49 -9.16 3.80 -1.01
CA LEU A 49 -10.31 3.09 -1.56
C LEU A 49 -9.86 2.16 -2.71
N ASP A 50 -8.99 2.64 -3.59
CA ASP A 50 -8.49 1.90 -4.75
C ASP A 50 -7.71 0.64 -4.35
N VAL A 51 -6.94 0.72 -3.25
CA VAL A 51 -6.22 -0.45 -2.71
C VAL A 51 -7.07 -1.31 -1.76
N GLY A 52 -8.37 -1.03 -1.68
CA GLY A 52 -9.38 -1.85 -1.01
C GLY A 52 -9.42 -1.70 0.50
N TYR A 53 -9.26 -0.47 1.01
CA TYR A 53 -9.56 -0.11 2.40
C TYR A 53 -10.81 0.78 2.46
N ASP A 54 -11.80 0.35 3.23
CA ASP A 54 -13.07 1.11 3.39
C ASP A 54 -12.95 2.30 4.36
N SER A 55 -11.80 2.45 5.01
CA SER A 55 -11.58 3.51 6.00
C SER A 55 -10.17 4.08 5.88
N GLN A 56 -10.11 5.40 5.65
CA GLN A 56 -8.87 6.17 5.61
C GLN A 56 -8.09 6.07 6.94
N THR A 57 -8.79 5.97 8.08
CA THR A 57 -8.18 5.80 9.41
C THR A 57 -7.52 4.43 9.55
N ALA A 58 -8.19 3.37 9.10
CA ALA A 58 -7.63 2.01 9.13
C ALA A 58 -6.41 1.90 8.19
N PHE A 59 -6.55 2.44 6.97
CA PHE A 59 -5.46 2.56 6.01
C PHE A 59 -4.27 3.31 6.60
N GLY A 60 -4.47 4.50 7.17
CA GLY A 60 -3.41 5.32 7.74
C GLY A 60 -2.63 4.63 8.85
N LYS A 61 -3.30 3.83 9.70
CA LYS A 61 -2.63 3.01 10.73
C LYS A 61 -1.77 1.92 10.13
N VAL A 62 -2.27 1.19 9.12
CA VAL A 62 -1.51 0.12 8.46
C VAL A 62 -0.36 0.69 7.65
N PHE A 63 -0.59 1.74 6.89
CA PHE A 63 0.41 2.46 6.11
C PHE A 63 1.55 2.93 7.02
N LYS A 64 1.24 3.64 8.11
CA LYS A 64 2.28 4.10 9.06
C LYS A 64 3.08 2.94 9.66
N ARG A 65 2.43 1.84 10.00
CA ARG A 65 3.12 0.65 10.55
C ARG A 65 4.11 0.06 9.55
N ARG A 66 3.79 0.11 8.25
CA ARG A 66 4.59 -0.50 7.17
C ARG A 66 5.68 0.42 6.63
N VAL A 67 5.34 1.70 6.45
CA VAL A 67 6.19 2.71 5.79
C VAL A 67 6.97 3.53 6.82
N GLY A 68 6.56 3.51 8.09
CA GLY A 68 7.18 4.28 9.19
C GLY A 68 6.60 5.69 9.37
N ILE A 69 5.97 6.26 8.35
CA ILE A 69 5.36 7.59 8.37
C ILE A 69 3.91 7.57 7.90
N THR A 70 3.13 8.61 8.22
CA THR A 70 1.74 8.72 7.77
C THR A 70 1.68 8.97 6.26
N PRO A 71 0.59 8.57 5.58
CA PRO A 71 0.42 8.86 4.15
C PRO A 71 0.44 10.37 3.85
N VAL A 72 -0.03 11.21 4.78
CA VAL A 72 0.06 12.68 4.66
C VAL A 72 1.51 13.16 4.61
N HIS A 73 2.35 12.65 5.51
CA HIS A 73 3.76 13.03 5.53
C HIS A 73 4.47 12.49 4.28
N TYR A 74 4.20 11.25 3.89
CA TYR A 74 4.75 10.65 2.67
C TYR A 74 4.43 11.51 1.41
N ALA A 75 3.17 11.89 1.23
CA ALA A 75 2.75 12.77 0.14
C ALA A 75 3.48 14.13 0.16
N ALA A 76 3.65 14.72 1.35
CA ALA A 76 4.37 15.98 1.50
C ALA A 76 5.85 15.87 1.12
N GLN A 77 6.52 14.76 1.46
CA GLN A 77 7.92 14.51 1.08
C GLN A 77 8.06 14.37 -0.43
N PHE A 78 7.17 13.60 -1.08
CA PHE A 78 7.19 13.44 -2.54
C PHE A 78 6.93 14.73 -3.30
N ARG A 79 6.00 15.58 -2.81
CA ARG A 79 5.78 16.91 -3.40
C ARG A 79 6.99 17.83 -3.27
N LYS A 80 7.72 17.76 -2.15
CA LYS A 80 8.98 18.53 -1.98
C LYS A 80 10.06 18.05 -2.95
N LEU A 81 10.25 16.74 -3.06
CA LEU A 81 11.23 16.14 -3.98
C LEU A 81 10.95 16.55 -5.43
N THR A 82 9.71 16.37 -5.89
CA THR A 82 9.30 16.72 -7.26
C THR A 82 9.35 18.22 -7.55
N ALA A 83 9.15 19.09 -6.55
CA ALA A 83 9.31 20.53 -6.69
C ALA A 83 10.78 20.96 -6.79
N SER A 84 11.69 20.33 -6.04
CA SER A 84 13.14 20.60 -6.08
C SER A 84 13.80 20.10 -7.37
N SER A 85 13.27 19.08 -8.04
CA SER A 85 13.81 18.59 -9.32
C SER A 85 13.52 19.51 -10.51
N ARG A 86 12.56 20.44 -10.39
CA ARG A 86 12.15 21.35 -11.49
C ARG A 86 12.88 22.70 -11.50
N GLN A 87 13.81 22.93 -10.57
CA GLN A 87 14.59 24.18 -10.47
C GLN A 87 16.04 24.02 -10.95
N SER A 88 16.35 22.94 -11.67
CA SER A 88 17.70 22.63 -12.16
C SER A 88 17.85 22.62 -13.69
N ASP A 89 16.79 22.94 -14.43
CA ASP A 89 16.78 23.16 -15.89
C ASP A 89 16.39 24.62 -16.19
#